data_AF-A0A7S2F3R1-F1
#
_entry.id   AF-A0A7S2F3R1-F1
#
_cell.length_a   1.000
_cell.length_b   1.000
_cell.length_c   1.000
_cell.angle_alpha   90.00
_cell.angle_beta   90.00
_cell.angle_gamma   90.00
#
_symmetry.space_group_name_H-M   'P 1'
#
loop_
_entity.id
_entity.type
_entity.pdbx_description
1 polymer ?
#
loop_
_entity_poly.entity_id
_entity_poly.type
_entity_poly.pdbx_seq_one_letter_code
_entity_poly.pdbx_strand_id
1 'polypeptide(L)'
;ELSAHRARVIRHKEQEGLIRSKKDGGDAARGDAVVFLDCHVKPMDGWTKPILRNLRENPRRIVVPAITALNPDTWQEISPYGGGTKMCLTWDADFFWCNDYPGPFVPIMSGGLLAMTKFWWE
;
A
#
# COMPACT_ATOMS: atom_id res chain seq x y z
N GLU A 1 -23.40 16.26 -16.47
CA GLU A 1 -22.05 16.81 -16.70
C GLU A 1 -21.17 16.68 -15.45
N LEU A 2 -20.42 15.58 -15.35
CA LEU A 2 -19.20 15.40 -14.53
C LEU A 2 -18.46 14.18 -15.10
N SER A 3 -17.80 14.30 -16.26
CA SER A 3 -17.25 13.12 -16.96
C SER A 3 -15.91 13.35 -17.66
N ALA A 4 -14.85 13.62 -16.90
CA ALA A 4 -13.48 13.54 -17.44
C ALA A 4 -12.43 13.01 -16.44
N HIS A 5 -12.67 13.09 -15.12
CA HIS A 5 -11.66 12.73 -14.12
C HIS A 5 -12.22 11.75 -13.09
N ARG A 6 -11.56 10.60 -12.91
CA ARG A 6 -11.90 9.58 -11.90
C ARG A 6 -11.39 9.92 -10.49
N ALA A 7 -10.90 11.14 -10.28
CA ALA A 7 -10.36 11.61 -9.02
C ALA A 7 -11.48 12.24 -8.16
N ARG A 8 -11.48 11.91 -6.86
CA ARG A 8 -12.38 12.52 -5.86
C ARG A 8 -11.57 12.88 -4.62
N VAL A 9 -11.82 14.07 -4.09
CA VAL A 9 -11.23 14.52 -2.82
C VAL A 9 -12.30 14.43 -1.73
N ILE A 10 -11.99 13.73 -0.65
CA ILE A 10 -12.80 13.69 0.57
C ILE A 10 -12.06 14.54 1.61
N ARG A 11 -12.73 15.53 2.21
CA ARG A 11 -12.13 16.45 3.18
C ARG A 11 -12.81 16.29 4.53
N HIS A 12 -12.02 16.08 5.57
CA HIS A 12 -12.49 16.18 6.94
C HIS A 12 -12.65 17.65 7.34
N LYS A 13 -13.55 17.92 8.29
CA LYS A 13 -13.73 19.26 8.86
C LYS A 13 -12.60 19.63 9.82
N GLU A 14 -11.97 18.63 10.43
CA GLU A 14 -10.92 18.75 11.44
C GLU A 14 -9.80 17.74 11.17
N GLN A 15 -8.71 17.81 11.96
CA GLN A 15 -7.57 16.89 11.82
C GLN A 15 -7.90 15.51 12.40
N GLU A 16 -8.08 14.52 11.51
CA GLU A 16 -8.47 13.17 11.90
C GLU A 16 -7.31 12.16 11.96
N GLY A 17 -6.13 12.53 11.47
CA GLY A 17 -4.98 11.65 11.37
C GLY A 17 -5.12 10.56 10.30
N LEU A 18 -4.04 9.80 10.12
CA LEU A 18 -3.90 8.85 9.00
C LEU A 18 -4.95 7.73 9.04
N ILE A 19 -5.19 7.13 10.20
CA ILE A 19 -6.07 5.95 10.32
C ILE A 19 -7.50 6.28 9.92
N ARG A 20 -8.09 7.36 10.46
CA ARG A 20 -9.45 7.77 10.11
C ARG A 20 -9.56 8.24 8.66
N SER A 21 -8.53 8.93 8.15
CA SER A 21 -8.47 9.33 6.73
C SER A 21 -8.44 8.12 5.79
N LYS A 22 -7.65 7.08 6.12
CA LYS A 22 -7.63 5.82 5.36
C LYS A 22 -8.97 5.10 5.47
N LYS A 23 -9.57 5.06 6.66
CA LYS A 23 -10.88 4.44 6.86
C LYS A 23 -11.95 5.06 5.97
N ASP A 24 -12.12 6.37 6.03
CA ASP A 24 -13.14 7.09 5.25
C ASP A 24 -12.89 6.96 3.74
N GLY A 25 -11.61 6.96 3.32
CA GLY A 25 -11.23 6.70 1.94
C GLY A 25 -11.56 5.27 1.47
N GLY A 26 -11.25 4.27 2.30
CA GLY A 26 -11.53 2.85 2.05
C GLY A 26 -13.03 2.56 2.01
N ASP A 27 -13.80 3.14 2.93
CA ASP A 27 -15.27 3.03 2.99
C ASP A 27 -15.91 3.61 1.73
N ALA A 28 -15.42 4.76 1.27
CA ALA A 28 -15.94 5.43 0.09
C ALA A 28 -15.48 4.80 -1.25
N ALA A 29 -14.51 3.89 -1.24
CA ALA A 29 -13.98 3.23 -2.44
C ALA A 29 -15.07 2.37 -3.12
N ARG A 30 -15.11 2.42 -4.46
CA ARG A 30 -16.15 1.74 -5.28
C ARG A 30 -15.60 0.59 -6.14
N GLY A 31 -14.30 0.35 -6.12
CA GLY A 31 -13.68 -0.73 -6.89
C GLY A 31 -13.65 -2.04 -6.10
N ASP A 32 -13.45 -3.15 -6.80
CA ASP A 32 -13.35 -4.48 -6.18
C ASP A 32 -12.09 -4.66 -5.31
N ALA A 33 -11.11 -3.77 -5.47
CA ALA A 33 -9.91 -3.69 -4.66
C ALA A 33 -9.72 -2.27 -4.10
N VAL A 34 -9.27 -2.21 -2.85
CA VAL A 34 -8.85 -0.98 -2.17
C VAL A 34 -7.33 -0.99 -2.12
N VAL A 35 -6.70 0.06 -2.65
CA VAL A 35 -5.25 0.23 -2.59
C VAL A 35 -4.94 1.55 -1.88
N PHE A 36 -4.13 1.47 -0.85
CA PHE A 36 -3.59 2.65 -0.16
C PHE A 36 -2.19 2.94 -0.67
N LEU A 37 -1.96 4.21 -0.96
CA LEU A 37 -0.67 4.77 -1.36
C LEU A 37 -0.46 6.05 -0.56
N ASP A 38 0.79 6.31 -0.17
CA ASP A 38 1.15 7.59 0.44
C ASP A 38 1.19 8.70 -0.61
N CYS A 39 1.11 9.97 -0.19
CA CYS A 39 1.05 11.11 -1.10
C CYS A 39 2.38 11.43 -1.81
N HIS A 40 3.44 10.69 -1.51
CA HIS A 40 4.82 10.90 -1.97
C HIS A 40 5.42 9.58 -2.48
N VAL A 41 4.67 8.87 -3.33
CA VAL A 41 5.12 7.63 -3.97
C VAL A 41 5.21 7.80 -5.49
N LYS A 42 6.08 6.99 -6.11
CA LYS A 42 6.22 6.89 -7.58
C LYS A 42 5.96 5.43 -8.01
N PRO A 43 4.73 5.06 -8.37
CA PRO A 43 4.44 3.69 -8.79
C PRO A 43 5.18 3.33 -10.08
N MET A 44 5.77 2.13 -10.13
CA MET A 44 6.44 1.62 -11.34
C MET A 44 5.43 1.16 -12.39
N ASP A 45 5.81 1.19 -13.66
CA ASP A 45 4.93 0.70 -14.73
C ASP A 45 4.47 -0.75 -14.48
N GLY A 46 3.17 -0.97 -14.58
CA GLY A 46 2.58 -2.29 -14.38
C GLY A 46 2.49 -2.78 -12.92
N TRP A 47 2.78 -1.93 -11.92
CA TRP A 47 2.74 -2.28 -10.50
C TRP A 47 1.43 -2.95 -10.03
N THR A 48 0.30 -2.64 -10.67
CA THR A 48 -1.02 -3.18 -10.30
C THR A 48 -1.19 -4.66 -10.66
N LYS A 49 -0.56 -5.15 -11.72
CA LYS A 49 -0.74 -6.53 -12.22
C LYS A 49 -0.40 -7.59 -11.16
N PRO A 50 0.77 -7.58 -10.50
CA PRO A 50 1.09 -8.57 -9.48
C PRO A 50 0.18 -8.46 -8.26
N ILE A 51 -0.25 -7.25 -7.89
CA ILE A 51 -1.17 -7.03 -6.77
C ILE A 51 -2.52 -7.67 -7.05
N LEU A 52 -3.14 -7.34 -8.19
CA LEU A 52 -4.45 -7.86 -8.55
C LEU A 52 -4.43 -9.38 -8.75
N ARG A 53 -3.33 -9.95 -9.26
CA ARG A 53 -3.16 -11.41 -9.34
C ARG A 53 -3.21 -12.05 -7.96
N ASN A 54 -2.47 -11.53 -6.99
CA ASN A 54 -2.44 -12.07 -5.63
C ASN A 54 -3.82 -11.97 -4.94
N LEU A 55 -4.55 -10.87 -5.15
CA LEU A 55 -5.90 -10.69 -4.61
C LEU A 55 -6.94 -11.62 -5.24
N ARG A 56 -6.80 -11.94 -6.54
CA ARG A 56 -7.69 -12.89 -7.22
C ARG A 56 -7.48 -14.33 -6.74
N GLU A 57 -6.23 -14.70 -6.46
CA GLU A 57 -5.90 -16.04 -5.97
C GLU A 57 -6.47 -16.31 -4.57
N ASN A 58 -6.54 -15.29 -3.72
CA ASN A 58 -7.21 -15.40 -2.42
C ASN A 58 -7.71 -14.01 -1.99
N PRO A 59 -9.05 -13.80 -1.93
CA PRO A 59 -9.62 -12.49 -1.63
C PRO A 59 -9.39 -12.01 -0.20
N ARG A 60 -8.95 -12.90 0.71
CA ARG A 60 -8.60 -12.57 2.10
C ARG A 60 -7.12 -12.19 2.30
N ARG A 61 -6.34 -12.10 1.22
CA ARG A 61 -4.95 -11.61 1.29
C ARG A 61 -4.92 -10.10 1.40
N ILE A 62 -4.01 -9.61 2.24
CA ILE A 62 -3.48 -8.25 2.16
C ILE A 62 -2.16 -8.34 1.41
N VAL A 63 -2.01 -7.55 0.35
CA VAL A 63 -0.83 -7.55 -0.52
C VAL A 63 -0.08 -6.25 -0.33
N VAL A 64 1.21 -6.36 -0.05
CA VAL A 64 2.13 -5.24 0.09
C VAL A 64 3.09 -5.24 -1.11
N PRO A 65 3.35 -4.10 -1.75
CA PRO A 65 4.36 -4.03 -2.79
C PRO A 65 5.76 -4.09 -2.20
N ALA A 66 6.75 -4.46 -3.01
CA ALA A 66 8.14 -4.13 -2.68
C ALA A 66 8.29 -2.61 -2.69
N ILE A 67 8.90 -2.07 -1.63
CA ILE A 67 9.08 -0.62 -1.45
C ILE A 67 10.56 -0.31 -1.62
N THR A 68 10.86 0.64 -2.49
CA THR A 68 12.22 1.11 -2.78
C THR A 68 12.41 2.54 -2.30
N ALA A 69 13.66 2.92 -2.04
CA ALA A 69 14.00 4.26 -1.61
C ALA A 69 14.05 5.22 -2.80
N LEU A 70 13.40 6.37 -2.66
CA LEU A 70 13.40 7.44 -3.66
C LEU A 70 14.27 8.59 -3.16
N ASN A 71 15.11 9.15 -4.03
CA ASN A 71 15.77 10.41 -3.75
C ASN A 71 14.71 11.54 -3.73
N PRO A 72 14.60 12.30 -2.63
CA PRO A 72 13.55 13.30 -2.46
C PRO A 72 13.68 14.48 -3.43
N ASP A 73 14.89 14.78 -3.90
CA ASP A 73 15.16 15.90 -4.79
C ASP A 73 15.04 15.51 -6.27
N THR A 74 15.54 14.33 -6.64
CA THR A 74 15.62 13.90 -8.05
C THR A 74 14.48 12.97 -8.47
N TRP A 75 13.69 12.44 -7.53
CA TRP A 75 12.66 11.42 -7.79
C TRP A 75 13.20 10.19 -8.54
N GLN A 76 14.50 9.93 -8.38
CA GLN A 76 15.17 8.74 -8.87
C GLN A 76 15.24 7.69 -7.77
N GLU A 77 15.10 6.44 -8.16
CA GLU A 77 15.31 5.30 -7.27
C GLU A 77 16.78 5.27 -6.82
N ILE A 78 17.03 5.24 -5.50
CA ILE A 78 18.39 5.30 -4.93
C ILE A 78 19.12 3.98 -5.13
N SER A 79 18.41 2.86 -5.04
CA SER A 79 18.94 1.53 -5.31
C SER A 79 17.79 0.63 -5.73
N PRO A 80 17.83 0.02 -6.93
CA PRO A 80 16.83 -0.96 -7.33
C PRO A 80 16.86 -2.11 -6.34
N TYR A 81 15.76 -2.26 -5.61
CA TYR A 81 15.67 -3.25 -4.53
C TYR A 81 15.64 -4.66 -5.13
N GLY A 82 16.67 -5.47 -4.84
CA GLY A 82 16.80 -6.85 -5.31
C GLY A 82 15.87 -7.87 -4.63
N GLY A 83 14.92 -7.40 -3.81
CA GLY A 83 14.15 -8.26 -2.90
C GLY A 83 14.99 -8.78 -1.73
N GLY A 84 14.35 -9.32 -0.70
CA GLY A 84 15.03 -10.04 0.39
C GLY A 84 14.81 -9.50 1.80
N THR A 85 14.33 -8.27 1.97
CA THR A 85 13.82 -7.84 3.28
C THR A 85 12.31 -7.99 3.37
N LYS A 86 11.88 -8.26 4.59
CA LYS A 86 10.48 -8.28 5.00
C LYS A 86 10.29 -7.27 6.11
N MET A 87 9.03 -6.97 6.38
CA MET A 87 8.64 -6.11 7.48
C MET A 87 8.48 -6.96 8.74
N CYS A 88 9.22 -6.63 9.78
CA CYS A 88 9.22 -7.30 11.08
C CYS A 88 8.92 -6.31 12.21
N LEU A 89 8.53 -6.87 13.36
CA LEU A 89 8.22 -6.13 14.58
C LEU A 89 9.26 -6.49 15.65
N THR A 90 9.83 -5.49 16.31
CA THR A 90 10.65 -5.69 17.51
C THR A 90 9.75 -5.94 18.73
N TRP A 91 10.34 -6.36 19.85
CA TRP A 91 9.56 -6.64 21.07
C TRP A 91 9.01 -5.40 21.77
N ASP A 92 9.57 -4.22 21.48
CA ASP A 92 9.03 -2.91 21.85
C ASP A 92 8.03 -2.35 20.83
N ALA A 93 7.56 -3.19 19.90
CA ALA A 93 6.55 -2.88 18.88
C ALA A 93 6.99 -1.86 17.82
N ASP A 94 8.30 -1.72 17.60
CA ASP A 94 8.85 -0.92 16.51
C ASP A 94 8.97 -1.72 15.21
N PHE A 95 8.75 -1.00 14.11
CA PHE A 95 8.91 -1.52 12.76
C PHE A 95 10.38 -1.58 12.37
N PHE A 96 10.81 -2.68 11.77
CA PHE A 96 12.12 -2.76 11.12
C PHE A 96 12.13 -3.67 9.89
N TRP A 97 13.16 -3.49 9.06
CA TRP A 97 13.43 -4.35 7.92
C TRP A 97 14.33 -5.50 8.34
N CYS A 98 13.79 -6.72 8.27
CA CYS A 98 14.50 -7.95 8.59
C CYS A 98 14.84 -8.70 7.30
N ASN A 99 15.98 -9.37 7.26
CA ASN A 99 16.25 -10.36 6.21
C ASN A 99 15.52 -11.63 6.60
N ASP A 100 14.51 -12.00 5.81
CA ASP A 100 13.71 -13.19 6.07
C ASP A 100 13.67 -14.11 4.83
N TYR A 101 13.60 -15.39 5.14
CA TYR A 101 13.82 -16.60 4.34
C TYR A 101 12.78 -16.76 3.20
N PRO A 102 12.96 -17.74 2.29
CA PRO A 102 12.30 -17.75 0.99
C PRO A 102 10.77 -17.78 1.06
N GLY A 103 10.14 -16.97 0.22
CA GLY A 103 8.69 -16.97 0.02
C GLY A 103 8.11 -15.57 -0.12
N PRO A 104 6.82 -15.46 -0.50
CA PRO A 104 6.16 -14.18 -0.71
C PRO A 104 5.57 -13.57 0.58
N PHE A 105 5.53 -14.31 1.68
CA PHE A 105 4.87 -13.88 2.92
C PHE A 105 5.73 -12.87 3.69
N VAL A 106 5.07 -12.02 4.47
CA VAL A 106 5.64 -11.02 5.38
C VAL A 106 4.98 -11.18 6.76
N PRO A 107 5.73 -11.07 7.87
CA PRO A 107 5.15 -11.13 9.22
C PRO A 107 4.19 -9.98 9.53
N ILE A 108 4.54 -8.75 9.12
CA ILE A 108 3.72 -7.55 9.29
C ILE A 108 3.67 -6.73 8.00
N MET A 109 2.90 -5.65 7.99
CA MET A 109 2.82 -4.67 6.90
C MET A 109 3.47 -3.34 7.29
N SER A 110 4.01 -2.59 6.33
CA SER A 110 4.56 -1.24 6.56
C SER A 110 3.48 -0.18 6.84
N GLY A 111 2.22 -0.48 6.54
CA GLY A 111 1.04 0.35 6.83
C GLY A 111 0.76 1.47 5.82
N GLY A 112 1.78 2.03 5.15
CA GLY A 112 1.65 3.07 4.13
C GLY A 112 1.05 2.54 2.83
N LEU A 113 1.70 1.52 2.25
CA LEU A 113 1.36 0.96 0.95
C LEU A 113 0.82 -0.47 1.12
N LEU A 114 -0.45 -0.68 0.77
CA LEU A 114 -1.08 -1.99 0.82
C LEU A 114 -2.31 -2.06 -0.08
N ALA A 115 -2.71 -3.28 -0.42
CA ALA A 115 -3.91 -3.56 -1.19
C ALA A 115 -4.68 -4.72 -0.60
N MET A 116 -6.01 -4.67 -0.69
CA MET A 116 -6.89 -5.77 -0.34
C MET A 116 -8.15 -5.73 -1.22
N THR A 117 -8.94 -6.79 -1.21
CA THR A 117 -10.26 -6.76 -1.84
C THR A 117 -11.20 -5.87 -1.03
N LYS A 118 -12.15 -5.20 -1.70
CA LYS A 118 -13.20 -4.44 -1.00
C LYS A 118 -14.03 -5.33 -0.08
N PHE A 119 -14.26 -6.58 -0.50
CA PHE A 119 -14.85 -7.63 0.34
C PHE A 119 -14.10 -7.87 1.66
N TRP A 120 -12.77 -7.82 1.67
CA TRP A 120 -11.97 -8.03 2.89
C TRP A 120 -11.80 -6.77 3.73
N TRP A 121 -12.03 -5.60 3.13
CA TRP A 121 -12.04 -4.33 3.83
C TRP A 121 -13.30 -4.14 4.69
N GLU A 122 -14.45 -4.61 4.20
CA GLU A 122 -15.76 -4.55 4.87
C GLU A 122 -15.92 -5.62 5.96
#